data_AF-A0A497DSH2-F1
#
_entry.id   AF-A0A497DSH2-F1
#
_cell.length_a   1.000
_cell.length_b   1.000
_cell.length_c   1.000
_cell.angle_alpha   90.00
_cell.angle_beta   90.00
_cell.angle_gamma   90.00
#
_symmetry.space_group_name_H-M   'P 1'
#
loop_
_entity.id
_entity.type
_entity.pdbx_description
1 polymer ?
#
loop_
_entity_poly.entity_id
_entity_poly.type
_entity_poly.pdbx_seq_one_letter_code
_entity_poly.pdbx_strand_id
1 'polypeptide(L)'
;MKLKKVLFWVLAVIISLAAMFYQRMTGPTYPKKYEISYQNEEYGFSLPRSNNGRPGAYPVEIELPEAFSANLVWRLFPSEDPWSTQEMVREGDLLVSSLPHQPPAGKIEFHLELMADGKIIDLGDGENVVIRFRGDVPAWALIPHVLMMILTVIWSMATIIFALANMPSYKRHVGVTLIFLLIGGFILGPVVQKYSFGQLWTGWPLGEDMTDNKVLFALLAFLLAWFLRKKSYGKWLAIGAALVMLAVYLIPHSMGGSELDRESGEVVTGSLAVLAGRIGIKRIS
;
A
#
# COMPACT_ATOMS: atom_id res chain seq x y z
N MET A 1 -36.91 -1.72 -16.18
CA MET A 1 -36.23 -2.36 -15.03
C MET A 1 -34.79 -2.83 -15.34
N LYS A 2 -34.51 -3.36 -16.54
CA LYS A 2 -33.14 -3.77 -16.95
C LYS A 2 -32.15 -2.60 -17.05
N LEU A 3 -32.55 -1.50 -17.70
CA LEU A 3 -31.70 -0.31 -17.87
C LEU A 3 -31.23 0.31 -16.54
N LYS A 4 -32.12 0.42 -15.55
CA LYS A 4 -31.77 0.90 -14.19
C LYS A 4 -30.70 0.01 -13.53
N LYS A 5 -30.83 -1.31 -13.66
CA LYS A 5 -29.82 -2.26 -13.13
C LYS A 5 -28.46 -2.09 -13.82
N VAL A 6 -28.46 -1.91 -15.14
CA VAL A 6 -27.24 -1.64 -15.90
C VAL A 6 -26.58 -0.35 -15.43
N LEU A 7 -27.36 0.73 -15.29
CA LEU A 7 -26.86 2.01 -14.79
C LEU A 7 -26.26 1.89 -13.38
N PHE A 8 -26.90 1.14 -12.48
CA PHE A 8 -26.39 0.90 -11.13
C PHE A 8 -25.06 0.13 -11.12
N TRP A 9 -24.91 -0.85 -12.01
CA TRP A 9 -23.63 -1.56 -12.17
C TRP A 9 -22.54 -0.66 -12.76
N VAL A 10 -22.87 0.14 -13.78
CA VAL A 10 -21.94 1.12 -14.35
C VAL A 10 -21.47 2.09 -13.26
N LEU A 11 -22.40 2.63 -12.46
CA LEU A 11 -22.06 3.51 -11.35
C LEU A 11 -21.19 2.80 -10.30
N ALA A 12 -21.52 1.57 -9.94
CA ALA A 12 -20.72 0.78 -8.99
C ALA A 12 -19.28 0.59 -9.48
N VAL A 13 -19.10 0.26 -10.77
CA VAL A 13 -17.78 0.07 -11.38
C VAL A 13 -17.01 1.38 -11.41
N ILE A 14 -17.61 2.49 -11.85
CA ILE A 14 -16.95 3.81 -11.92
C ILE A 14 -16.47 4.25 -10.53
N ILE A 15 -17.32 4.19 -9.52
CA ILE A 15 -16.94 4.60 -8.15
C ILE A 15 -15.84 3.68 -7.60
N SER A 16 -15.93 2.38 -7.86
CA SER A 16 -14.92 1.41 -7.39
C SER A 16 -13.57 1.65 -8.06
N LEU A 17 -13.54 1.90 -9.37
CA LEU A 17 -12.32 2.23 -10.11
C LEU A 17 -11.70 3.54 -9.64
N ALA A 18 -12.53 4.56 -9.36
CA ALA A 18 -12.05 5.82 -8.79
C ALA A 18 -11.42 5.61 -7.41
N ALA A 19 -12.05 4.82 -6.53
CA ALA A 19 -11.51 4.51 -5.21
C ALA A 19 -10.19 3.73 -5.29
N MET A 20 -10.09 2.74 -6.19
CA MET A 20 -8.86 1.97 -6.41
C MET A 20 -7.73 2.83 -6.98
N PHE A 21 -8.05 3.75 -7.89
CA PHE A 21 -7.08 4.70 -8.44
C PHE A 21 -6.55 5.64 -7.36
N TYR A 22 -7.43 6.22 -6.55
CA TYR A 22 -7.07 7.05 -5.40
C TYR A 22 -6.17 6.28 -4.41
N GLN A 23 -6.54 5.06 -4.05
CA GLN A 23 -5.76 4.20 -3.15
C GLN A 23 -4.35 3.92 -3.71
N ARG A 24 -4.23 3.68 -5.02
CA ARG A 24 -2.94 3.42 -5.66
C ARG A 24 -2.03 4.65 -5.64
N MET A 25 -2.59 5.84 -5.81
CA MET A 25 -1.83 7.10 -5.78
C MET A 25 -1.38 7.48 -4.36
N THR A 26 -2.18 7.19 -3.34
CA THR A 26 -1.85 7.48 -1.93
C THR A 26 -1.05 6.35 -1.25
N GLY A 27 -0.80 5.26 -1.97
CA GLY A 27 -0.09 4.09 -1.46
C GLY A 27 1.41 4.33 -1.26
N PRO A 28 2.02 3.78 -0.20
CA PRO A 28 3.40 4.05 0.14
C PRO A 28 4.43 3.29 -0.73
N THR A 29 3.97 2.63 -1.78
CA THR A 29 4.80 1.92 -2.75
C THR A 29 4.97 2.71 -4.04
N TYR A 30 4.24 3.81 -4.23
CA TYR A 30 4.37 4.66 -5.40
C TYR A 30 5.68 5.45 -5.33
N PRO A 31 6.47 5.55 -6.42
CA PRO A 31 7.72 6.32 -6.41
C PRO A 31 7.48 7.76 -5.94
N LYS A 32 8.39 8.27 -5.09
CA LYS A 32 8.33 9.67 -4.64
C LYS A 32 8.85 10.54 -5.77
N LYS A 33 8.01 11.42 -6.31
CA LYS A 33 8.39 12.33 -7.39
C LYS A 33 9.03 13.59 -6.81
N TYR A 34 10.03 14.09 -7.51
CA TYR A 34 10.73 15.33 -7.24
C TYR A 34 10.66 16.19 -8.49
N GLU A 35 10.44 17.49 -8.26
CA GLU A 35 10.47 18.52 -9.30
C GLU A 35 11.43 19.60 -8.79
N ILE A 36 12.48 19.87 -9.56
CA ILE A 36 13.49 20.87 -9.24
C ILE A 36 13.54 21.91 -10.35
N SER A 37 13.78 23.17 -9.98
CA SER A 37 14.01 24.24 -10.95
C SER A 37 15.49 24.64 -10.95
N TYR A 38 16.10 24.68 -12.12
CA TYR A 38 17.48 25.09 -12.30
C TYR A 38 17.63 25.81 -13.65
N GLN A 39 18.24 27.00 -13.65
CA GLN A 39 18.40 27.84 -14.85
C GLN A 39 17.10 28.11 -15.66
N ASN A 40 15.97 28.30 -14.98
CA ASN A 40 14.62 28.46 -15.58
C ASN A 40 14.09 27.23 -16.34
N GLU A 41 14.73 26.06 -16.18
CA GLU A 41 14.18 24.78 -16.62
C GLU A 41 13.70 23.97 -15.41
N GLU A 42 12.70 23.13 -15.64
CA GLU A 42 12.16 22.21 -14.64
C GLU A 42 12.60 20.79 -14.96
N TYR A 43 13.19 20.11 -13.99
CA TYR A 43 13.59 18.71 -14.09
C TYR A 43 12.79 17.88 -13.10
N GLY A 44 12.24 16.76 -13.60
CA GLY A 44 11.44 15.85 -12.81
C GLY A 44 12.08 14.47 -12.74
N PHE A 45 12.25 13.93 -11.54
CA PHE A 45 12.71 12.55 -11.34
C PHE A 45 11.92 11.85 -10.24
N SER A 46 12.12 10.54 -10.06
CA SER A 46 11.41 9.79 -9.03
C SER A 46 12.30 8.80 -8.29
N LEU A 47 12.11 8.70 -6.97
CA LEU A 47 12.83 7.77 -6.13
C LEU A 47 11.98 6.52 -5.82
N PRO A 48 12.58 5.32 -5.88
CA PRO A 48 11.89 4.07 -5.67
C PRO A 48 11.47 3.87 -4.21
N ARG A 49 10.29 3.29 -4.00
CA ARG A 49 9.75 2.99 -2.66
C ARG A 49 9.43 1.52 -2.40
N SER A 50 9.63 0.67 -3.40
CA SER A 50 9.40 -0.77 -3.27
C SER A 50 10.31 -1.57 -4.19
N ASN A 51 10.93 -2.61 -3.64
CA ASN A 51 11.53 -3.70 -4.41
C ASN A 51 10.54 -4.88 -4.44
N ASN A 52 10.14 -5.29 -5.64
CA ASN A 52 9.19 -6.39 -5.88
C ASN A 52 9.93 -7.69 -6.24
N GLY A 53 10.81 -8.17 -5.36
CA GLY A 53 11.53 -9.44 -5.55
C GLY A 53 12.72 -9.37 -6.51
N ARG A 54 13.20 -8.18 -6.89
CA ARG A 54 14.40 -8.02 -7.72
C ARG A 54 15.62 -8.53 -6.93
N PRO A 55 16.38 -9.50 -7.47
CA PRO A 55 17.60 -9.98 -6.84
C PRO A 55 18.71 -8.92 -6.94
N GLY A 56 19.66 -8.98 -6.00
CA GLY A 56 20.83 -8.11 -5.98
C GLY A 56 20.54 -6.68 -5.51
N ALA A 57 21.55 -5.82 -5.63
CA ALA A 57 21.45 -4.42 -5.24
C ALA A 57 20.38 -3.70 -6.07
N TYR A 58 19.55 -2.88 -5.42
CA TYR A 58 18.47 -2.16 -6.07
C TYR A 58 19.02 -0.88 -6.72
N PRO A 59 18.78 -0.62 -8.02
CA PRO A 59 19.37 0.51 -8.69
C PRO A 59 18.57 1.77 -8.35
N VAL A 60 19.28 2.87 -8.12
CA VAL A 60 18.72 4.20 -7.99
C VAL A 60 19.28 5.01 -9.15
N GLU A 61 18.40 5.31 -10.11
CA GLU A 61 18.74 5.96 -11.37
C GLU A 61 17.89 7.23 -11.48
N ILE A 62 18.54 8.36 -11.73
CA ILE A 62 17.87 9.65 -11.98
C ILE A 62 18.43 10.28 -13.25
N GLU A 63 17.54 10.82 -14.08
CA GLU A 63 17.89 11.47 -15.34
C GLU A 63 18.03 12.97 -15.09
N LEU A 64 19.26 13.48 -15.16
CA LEU A 64 19.59 14.88 -14.92
C LEU A 64 20.80 15.27 -15.79
N PRO A 65 20.83 16.50 -16.34
CA PRO A 65 21.90 16.93 -17.23
C PRO A 65 23.25 17.02 -16.50
N GLU A 66 24.35 17.15 -17.27
CA GLU A 66 25.73 17.06 -16.76
C GLU A 66 26.06 18.04 -15.62
N ALA A 67 25.36 19.17 -15.53
CA ALA A 67 25.56 20.16 -14.47
C ALA A 67 25.29 19.62 -13.05
N PHE A 68 24.59 18.49 -12.94
CA PHE A 68 24.19 17.89 -11.68
C PHE A 68 25.12 16.76 -11.24
N SER A 69 25.39 16.71 -9.94
CA SER A 69 25.99 15.58 -9.24
C SER A 69 25.13 15.23 -8.02
N ALA A 70 25.10 13.97 -7.62
CA ALA A 70 24.28 13.55 -6.49
C ALA A 70 25.01 12.54 -5.61
N ASN A 71 24.76 12.63 -4.30
CA ASN A 71 25.08 11.56 -3.36
C ASN A 71 23.81 10.86 -2.90
N LEU A 72 23.87 9.53 -2.83
CA LEU A 72 22.87 8.68 -2.24
C LEU A 72 23.22 8.43 -0.77
N VAL A 73 22.44 9.02 0.13
CA VAL A 73 22.62 8.90 1.58
C VAL A 73 21.56 7.95 2.12
N TRP A 74 21.96 6.86 2.76
CA TRP A 74 21.04 5.81 3.19
C TRP A 74 21.46 5.14 4.50
N ARG A 75 20.50 4.53 5.17
CA ARG A 75 20.74 3.57 6.27
C ARG A 75 19.63 2.54 6.34
N LEU A 76 19.92 1.47 7.05
CA LEU A 76 18.97 0.40 7.31
C LEU A 76 17.81 0.95 8.15
N PHE A 77 16.57 0.54 7.83
CA PHE A 77 15.39 0.93 8.61
C PHE A 77 14.78 -0.31 9.30
N PRO A 78 14.39 -0.20 10.58
CA PRO A 78 14.75 0.88 11.51
C PRO A 78 16.20 0.69 11.97
N SER A 79 16.98 1.77 12.07
CA SER A 79 18.31 1.73 12.68
C SER A 79 18.71 3.12 13.20
N GLU A 80 19.54 3.12 14.24
CA GLU A 80 20.26 4.30 14.75
C GLU A 80 21.71 4.36 14.22
N ASP A 81 22.07 3.45 13.31
CA ASP A 81 23.38 3.45 12.67
C ASP A 81 23.64 4.79 11.93
N PRO A 82 24.92 5.18 11.80
CA PRO A 82 25.31 6.32 10.97
C PRO A 82 24.84 6.15 9.52
N TRP A 83 24.52 7.27 8.88
CA TRP A 83 24.21 7.30 7.46
C TRP A 83 25.42 6.90 6.62
N SER A 84 25.19 6.05 5.64
CA SER A 84 26.17 5.71 4.60
C SER A 84 25.94 6.61 3.39
N THR A 85 27.01 7.23 2.90
CA THR A 85 26.98 8.09 1.72
C THR A 85 27.70 7.42 0.56
N GLN A 86 27.06 7.38 -0.61
CA GLN A 86 27.63 6.86 -1.84
C GLN A 86 27.47 7.90 -2.95
N GLU A 87 28.55 8.21 -3.65
CA GLU A 87 28.49 9.07 -4.84
C GLU A 87 27.72 8.35 -5.96
N MET A 88 26.87 9.08 -6.68
CA MET A 88 26.21 8.55 -7.88
C MET A 88 27.14 8.73 -9.08
N VAL A 89 27.38 7.64 -9.81
CA VAL A 89 28.23 7.64 -11.00
C VAL A 89 27.43 8.12 -12.19
N ARG A 90 28.01 9.01 -13.00
CA ARG A 90 27.37 9.49 -14.22
C ARG A 90 27.57 8.51 -15.38
N GLU A 91 26.47 8.11 -15.99
CA GLU A 91 26.40 7.27 -17.19
C GLU A 91 25.55 7.99 -18.25
N GLY A 92 26.17 8.90 -19.00
CA GLY A 92 25.47 9.80 -19.93
C GLY A 92 24.58 10.80 -19.18
N ASP A 93 23.29 10.80 -19.51
CA ASP A 93 22.27 11.65 -18.85
C ASP A 93 21.75 11.07 -17.53
N LEU A 94 22.24 9.90 -17.12
CA LEU A 94 21.85 9.24 -15.87
C LEU A 94 22.91 9.44 -14.78
N LEU A 95 22.44 9.70 -13.56
CA LEU A 95 23.18 9.47 -12.33
C LEU A 95 22.71 8.15 -11.74
N VAL A 96 23.65 7.24 -11.50
CA VAL A 96 23.38 5.85 -11.09
C VAL A 96 24.09 5.53 -9.79
N SER A 97 23.36 4.93 -8.85
CA SER A 97 23.92 4.27 -7.66
C SER A 97 23.04 3.07 -7.29
N SER A 98 23.33 2.42 -6.16
CA SER A 98 22.54 1.27 -5.74
C SER A 98 22.40 1.17 -4.23
N LEU A 99 21.24 0.68 -3.79
CA LEU A 99 20.99 0.30 -2.41
C LEU A 99 21.28 -1.19 -2.23
N PRO A 100 21.92 -1.60 -1.12
CA PRO A 100 22.21 -3.01 -0.89
C PRO A 100 20.91 -3.82 -0.78
N HIS A 101 20.95 -5.05 -1.28
CA HIS A 101 19.81 -5.96 -1.18
C HIS A 101 19.43 -6.19 0.28
N GLN A 102 18.13 -6.35 0.56
CA GLN A 102 17.63 -6.74 1.88
C GLN A 102 16.70 -7.94 1.75
N PRO A 103 16.64 -8.80 2.79
CA PRO A 103 15.65 -9.87 2.82
C PRO A 103 14.22 -9.31 2.85
N PRO A 104 13.20 -10.14 2.54
CA PRO A 104 11.80 -9.77 2.65
C PRO A 104 11.45 -9.09 3.99
N ALA A 105 10.60 -8.07 3.93
CA ALA A 105 10.24 -7.19 5.06
C ALA A 105 11.36 -6.23 5.52
N GLY A 106 12.57 -6.34 5.00
CA GLY A 106 13.63 -5.36 5.18
C GLY A 106 13.26 -4.00 4.57
N LYS A 107 13.69 -2.93 5.22
CA LYS A 107 13.51 -1.55 4.75
C LYS A 107 14.84 -0.82 4.77
N ILE A 108 15.01 0.12 3.85
CA ILE A 108 16.11 1.09 3.83
C ILE A 108 15.48 2.48 3.75
N GLU A 109 15.93 3.39 4.61
CA GLU A 109 15.62 4.79 4.48
C GLU A 109 16.78 5.53 3.81
N PHE A 110 16.47 6.42 2.88
CA PHE A 110 17.45 7.12 2.08
C PHE A 110 16.92 8.47 1.56
N HIS A 111 17.83 9.36 1.20
CA HIS A 111 17.55 10.59 0.47
C HIS A 111 18.70 10.88 -0.50
N LEU A 112 18.51 11.89 -1.33
CA LEU A 112 19.54 12.38 -2.23
C LEU A 112 20.04 13.73 -1.73
N GLU A 113 21.37 13.90 -1.75
CA GLU A 113 21.99 15.22 -1.67
C GLU A 113 22.36 15.63 -3.10
N LEU A 114 21.54 16.49 -3.69
CA LEU A 114 21.74 16.96 -5.06
C LEU A 114 22.57 18.24 -5.08
N MET A 115 23.51 18.33 -6.01
CA MET A 115 24.33 19.52 -6.23
C MET A 115 24.34 19.89 -7.70
N ALA A 116 24.35 21.19 -8.01
CA ALA A 116 24.63 21.73 -9.34
C ALA A 116 25.63 22.89 -9.24
N ASP A 117 26.65 22.89 -10.10
CA ASP A 117 27.76 23.85 -10.06
C ASP A 117 28.38 24.05 -8.66
N GLY A 118 28.45 22.98 -7.87
CA GLY A 118 28.98 23.01 -6.51
C GLY A 118 28.05 23.64 -5.46
N LYS A 119 26.80 23.98 -5.80
CA LYS A 119 25.77 24.41 -4.85
C LYS A 119 24.78 23.29 -4.57
N ILE A 120 24.39 23.16 -3.31
CA ILE A 120 23.35 22.21 -2.89
C ILE A 120 21.99 22.70 -3.41
N ILE A 121 21.24 21.79 -4.03
CA ILE A 121 19.85 22.01 -4.43
C ILE A 121 18.98 21.40 -3.35
N ASP A 122 18.16 22.24 -2.73
CA ASP A 122 17.15 21.80 -1.78
C ASP A 122 16.02 21.10 -2.55
N LEU A 123 15.79 19.83 -2.22
CA LEU A 123 14.70 19.03 -2.78
C LEU A 123 13.36 19.31 -2.08
N GLY A 124 13.35 20.16 -1.05
CA GLY A 124 12.16 20.69 -0.39
C GLY A 124 11.46 19.66 0.50
N ASP A 125 12.13 18.57 0.88
CA ASP A 125 11.56 17.49 1.64
C ASP A 125 12.11 17.36 3.07
N GLY A 126 11.19 17.46 4.03
CA GLY A 126 11.47 17.19 5.44
C GLY A 126 11.47 15.71 5.83
N GLU A 127 11.25 14.79 4.88
CA GLU A 127 11.12 13.36 5.14
C GLU A 127 11.89 12.49 4.14
N ASN A 128 12.68 11.55 4.69
CA ASN A 128 13.42 10.54 3.94
C ASN A 128 12.49 9.61 3.16
N VAL A 129 13.00 9.06 2.06
CA VAL A 129 12.33 8.02 1.28
C VAL A 129 12.61 6.66 1.93
N VAL A 130 11.57 5.85 2.10
CA VAL A 130 11.72 4.47 2.59
C VAL A 130 11.41 3.50 1.47
N ILE A 131 12.39 2.69 1.07
CA ILE A 131 12.20 1.55 0.18
C ILE A 131 11.95 0.28 1.01
N ARG A 132 10.89 -0.45 0.66
CA ARG A 132 10.55 -1.75 1.26
C ARG A 132 10.90 -2.89 0.33
N PHE A 133 11.57 -3.92 0.86
CA PHE A 133 11.93 -5.12 0.13
C PHE A 133 10.87 -6.21 0.34
N ARG A 134 10.42 -6.80 -0.77
CA ARG A 134 9.43 -7.89 -0.82
C ARG A 134 10.00 -9.05 -1.62
N GLY A 135 9.56 -10.26 -1.28
CA GLY A 135 9.79 -11.43 -2.13
C GLY A 135 9.02 -11.34 -3.45
N ASP A 136 9.48 -12.09 -4.45
CA ASP A 136 8.76 -12.24 -5.70
C ASP A 136 7.49 -13.06 -5.49
N VAL A 137 6.36 -12.57 -5.99
CA VAL A 137 5.06 -13.23 -5.84
C VAL A 137 4.67 -13.83 -7.19
N PRO A 138 4.53 -15.16 -7.28
CA PRO A 138 4.13 -15.80 -8.51
C PRO A 138 2.83 -15.24 -9.08
N ALA A 139 2.80 -15.02 -10.41
CA ALA A 139 1.64 -14.45 -11.10
C ALA A 139 0.35 -15.27 -10.87
N TRP A 140 0.45 -16.59 -10.73
CA TRP A 140 -0.68 -17.47 -10.45
C TRP A 140 -1.35 -17.18 -9.11
N ALA A 141 -0.65 -16.60 -8.13
CA ALA A 141 -1.20 -16.20 -6.84
C ALA A 141 -1.65 -14.73 -6.88
N LEU A 142 -0.80 -13.85 -7.42
CA LEU A 142 -1.05 -12.42 -7.44
C LEU A 142 -2.25 -12.03 -8.32
N ILE A 143 -2.35 -12.56 -9.54
CA ILE A 143 -3.40 -12.19 -10.49
C ILE A 143 -4.79 -12.59 -9.94
N PRO A 144 -5.02 -13.83 -9.48
CA PRO A 144 -6.30 -14.19 -8.89
C PRO A 144 -6.62 -13.41 -7.62
N HIS A 145 -5.62 -13.13 -6.77
CA HIS A 145 -5.81 -12.32 -5.56
C HIS A 145 -6.37 -10.93 -5.91
N VAL A 146 -5.66 -10.20 -6.78
CA VAL A 146 -6.04 -8.84 -7.19
C VAL A 146 -7.42 -8.85 -7.85
N LEU A 147 -7.70 -9.83 -8.73
CA LEU A 147 -9.00 -9.96 -9.36
C LEU A 147 -10.12 -10.13 -8.32
N MET A 148 -9.96 -11.03 -7.35
CA MET A 148 -10.97 -11.25 -6.30
C MET A 148 -11.18 -10.00 -5.44
N MET A 149 -10.12 -9.26 -5.13
CA MET A 149 -10.20 -8.01 -4.37
C MET A 149 -10.95 -6.92 -5.15
N ILE A 150 -10.64 -6.73 -6.44
CA ILE A 150 -11.38 -5.81 -7.33
C ILE A 150 -12.87 -6.17 -7.37
N LEU A 151 -13.19 -7.45 -7.60
CA LEU A 151 -14.58 -7.92 -7.63
C LEU A 151 -15.29 -7.71 -6.29
N THR A 152 -14.57 -7.85 -5.17
CA THR A 152 -15.11 -7.60 -3.84
C THR A 152 -15.56 -6.14 -3.69
N VAL A 153 -14.73 -5.17 -4.09
CA VAL A 153 -15.09 -3.73 -4.01
C VAL A 153 -16.26 -3.41 -4.91
N ILE A 154 -16.25 -3.90 -6.15
CA ILE A 154 -17.32 -3.64 -7.12
C ILE A 154 -18.67 -4.16 -6.62
N TRP A 155 -18.71 -5.40 -6.08
CA TRP A 155 -19.95 -5.95 -5.53
C TRP A 155 -20.35 -5.32 -4.19
N SER A 156 -19.38 -4.88 -3.38
CA SER A 156 -19.63 -4.06 -2.19
C SER A 156 -20.33 -2.75 -2.57
N MET A 157 -19.81 -2.02 -3.56
CA MET A 157 -20.41 -0.76 -4.03
C MET A 157 -21.80 -0.98 -4.64
N ALA A 158 -21.97 -2.06 -5.43
CA ALA A 158 -23.29 -2.46 -5.92
C ALA A 158 -24.27 -2.74 -4.77
N THR A 159 -23.82 -3.29 -3.65
CA THR A 159 -24.66 -3.50 -2.47
C THR A 159 -25.25 -2.19 -1.95
N ILE A 160 -24.46 -1.11 -1.85
CA ILE A 160 -24.94 0.22 -1.43
C ILE A 160 -26.02 0.73 -2.40
N ILE A 161 -25.70 0.77 -3.69
CA ILE A 161 -26.59 1.36 -4.71
C ILE A 161 -27.91 0.59 -4.78
N PHE A 162 -27.87 -0.74 -4.83
CA PHE A 162 -29.07 -1.58 -4.91
C PHE A 162 -29.88 -1.57 -3.60
N ALA A 163 -29.22 -1.47 -2.43
CA ALA A 163 -29.91 -1.37 -1.15
C ALA A 163 -30.65 -0.02 -1.04
N LEU A 164 -30.00 1.09 -1.40
CA LEU A 164 -30.61 2.42 -1.40
C LEU A 164 -31.81 2.49 -2.36
N ALA A 165 -31.71 1.86 -3.53
CA ALA A 165 -32.80 1.72 -4.48
C ALA A 165 -33.90 0.72 -4.07
N ASN A 166 -33.87 0.19 -2.84
CA ASN A 166 -34.82 -0.80 -2.30
C ASN A 166 -34.95 -2.07 -3.16
N MET A 167 -33.88 -2.47 -3.86
CA MET A 167 -33.89 -3.64 -4.73
C MET A 167 -33.48 -4.90 -3.95
N PRO A 168 -34.34 -5.94 -3.84
CA PRO A 168 -34.04 -7.14 -3.04
C PRO A 168 -32.75 -7.88 -3.43
N SER A 169 -32.22 -7.64 -4.64
CA SER A 169 -30.97 -8.24 -5.11
C SER A 169 -29.74 -7.81 -4.30
N TYR A 170 -29.78 -6.70 -3.54
CA TYR A 170 -28.68 -6.33 -2.61
C TYR A 170 -28.32 -7.49 -1.68
N LYS A 171 -29.32 -8.30 -1.26
CA LYS A 171 -29.10 -9.47 -0.40
C LYS A 171 -28.21 -10.51 -1.08
N ARG A 172 -28.35 -10.71 -2.39
CA ARG A 172 -27.48 -11.59 -3.17
C ARG A 172 -26.09 -10.96 -3.33
N HIS A 173 -26.00 -9.65 -3.54
CA HIS A 173 -24.72 -8.95 -3.66
C HIS A 173 -23.88 -9.07 -2.39
N VAL A 174 -24.46 -8.94 -1.19
CA VAL A 174 -23.77 -9.19 0.09
C VAL A 174 -23.12 -10.58 0.13
N GLY A 175 -23.84 -11.62 -0.29
CA GLY A 175 -23.31 -12.99 -0.30
C GLY A 175 -22.19 -13.19 -1.31
N VAL A 176 -22.31 -12.58 -2.49
CA VAL A 176 -21.25 -12.64 -3.50
C VAL A 176 -20.02 -11.86 -3.04
N THR A 177 -20.18 -10.68 -2.45
CA THR A 177 -19.07 -9.92 -1.83
C THR A 177 -18.37 -10.76 -0.77
N LEU A 178 -19.12 -11.44 0.09
CA LEU A 178 -18.56 -12.31 1.13
C LEU A 178 -17.72 -13.44 0.54
N ILE A 179 -18.18 -14.08 -0.55
CA ILE A 179 -17.42 -15.14 -1.23
C ILE A 179 -16.12 -14.58 -1.82
N PHE A 180 -16.17 -13.45 -2.53
CA PHE A 180 -14.97 -12.83 -3.08
C PHE A 180 -14.00 -12.37 -1.99
N LEU A 181 -14.50 -11.84 -0.88
CA LEU A 181 -13.69 -11.44 0.26
C LEU A 181 -13.00 -12.64 0.92
N LEU A 182 -13.68 -13.77 1.08
CA LEU A 182 -13.09 -14.98 1.64
C LEU A 182 -11.99 -15.52 0.72
N ILE A 183 -12.26 -15.64 -0.58
CA ILE A 183 -11.27 -16.16 -1.54
C ILE A 183 -10.09 -15.19 -1.70
N GLY A 184 -10.38 -13.90 -1.95
CA GLY A 184 -9.36 -12.89 -2.18
C GLY A 184 -8.59 -12.53 -0.91
N GLY A 185 -9.29 -12.26 0.18
CA GLY A 185 -8.71 -11.74 1.43
C GLY A 185 -8.17 -12.82 2.37
N PHE A 186 -8.82 -13.98 2.48
CA PHE A 186 -8.47 -15.00 3.50
C PHE A 186 -7.86 -16.29 2.95
N ILE A 187 -7.91 -16.50 1.63
CA ILE A 187 -7.23 -17.63 0.98
C ILE A 187 -6.03 -17.10 0.20
N LEU A 188 -6.27 -16.27 -0.81
CA LEU A 188 -5.22 -15.78 -1.70
C LEU A 188 -4.36 -14.68 -1.06
N GLY A 189 -4.92 -13.86 -0.18
CA GLY A 189 -4.20 -12.83 0.59
C GLY A 189 -3.04 -13.42 1.39
N PRO A 190 -3.30 -14.38 2.30
CA PRO A 190 -2.26 -15.12 3.01
C PRO A 190 -1.20 -15.75 2.12
N VAL A 191 -1.60 -16.33 0.99
CA VAL A 191 -0.66 -16.93 0.04
C VAL A 191 0.29 -15.87 -0.53
N VAL A 192 -0.25 -14.72 -0.98
CA VAL A 192 0.55 -13.60 -1.49
C VAL A 192 1.47 -13.04 -0.40
N GLN A 193 0.98 -12.92 0.83
CA GLN A 193 1.74 -12.44 1.99
C GLN A 193 2.90 -13.38 2.33
N LYS A 194 2.68 -14.69 2.26
CA LYS A 194 3.74 -15.69 2.48
C LYS A 194 4.86 -15.56 1.44
N TYR A 195 4.52 -15.36 0.17
CA TYR A 195 5.54 -15.09 -0.86
C TYR A 195 6.24 -13.74 -0.65
N SER A 196 5.50 -12.71 -0.22
CA SER A 196 6.05 -11.37 -0.03
C SER A 196 6.95 -11.21 1.20
N PHE A 197 6.61 -11.88 2.31
CA PHE A 197 7.17 -11.61 3.65
C PHE A 197 7.44 -12.88 4.49
N GLY A 198 7.14 -14.07 3.98
CA GLY A 198 7.35 -15.34 4.70
C GLY A 198 6.26 -15.73 5.69
N GLN A 199 5.28 -14.86 5.96
CA GLN A 199 4.18 -15.13 6.91
C GLN A 199 2.82 -15.18 6.20
N LEU A 200 1.93 -16.08 6.68
CA LEU A 200 0.59 -16.27 6.10
C LEU A 200 -0.44 -15.27 6.63
N TRP A 201 -0.32 -14.83 7.87
CA TRP A 201 -1.28 -13.90 8.48
C TRP A 201 -0.60 -13.21 9.65
N THR A 202 -0.70 -11.90 9.70
CA THR A 202 -0.10 -11.03 10.72
C THR A 202 -1.13 -10.17 11.42
N GLY A 203 -2.42 -10.35 11.13
CA GLY A 203 -3.53 -9.73 11.85
C GLY A 203 -3.96 -10.49 13.11
N TRP A 204 -4.94 -9.93 13.82
CA TRP A 204 -5.52 -10.51 15.03
C TRP A 204 -6.14 -11.88 14.72
N PRO A 205 -6.03 -12.87 15.62
CA PRO A 205 -5.41 -12.82 16.94
C PRO A 205 -3.90 -13.10 16.97
N LEU A 206 -3.27 -13.36 15.81
CA LEU A 206 -1.88 -13.81 15.74
C LEU A 206 -0.86 -12.65 15.64
N GLY A 207 -1.32 -11.45 15.28
CA GLY A 207 -0.51 -10.25 15.25
C GLY A 207 -1.35 -8.97 15.19
N GLU A 208 -0.71 -7.85 14.88
CA GLU A 208 -1.34 -6.52 14.92
C GLU A 208 -1.39 -5.82 13.55
N ASP A 209 -1.16 -6.52 12.43
CA ASP A 209 -1.05 -5.89 11.11
C ASP A 209 -2.36 -5.22 10.73
N MET A 210 -2.26 -3.92 10.49
CA MET A 210 -3.40 -3.08 10.16
C MET A 210 -4.10 -3.57 8.89
N THR A 211 -3.36 -4.09 7.91
CA THR A 211 -3.91 -4.56 6.63
C THR A 211 -4.82 -5.75 6.86
N ASP A 212 -4.32 -6.76 7.56
CA ASP A 212 -5.06 -7.99 7.88
C ASP A 212 -6.25 -7.70 8.80
N ASN A 213 -6.06 -6.84 9.80
CA ASN A 213 -7.11 -6.43 10.73
C ASN A 213 -8.28 -5.71 10.04
N LYS A 214 -7.99 -4.83 9.07
CA LYS A 214 -9.03 -4.16 8.28
C LYS A 214 -9.86 -5.15 7.47
N VAL A 215 -9.20 -6.11 6.82
CA VAL A 215 -9.87 -7.14 6.02
C VAL A 215 -10.71 -8.06 6.93
N LEU A 216 -10.22 -8.38 8.14
CA LEU A 216 -10.99 -9.09 9.18
C LEU A 216 -12.23 -8.33 9.62
N PHE A 217 -12.10 -7.03 9.89
CA PHE A 217 -13.24 -6.21 10.28
C PHE A 217 -14.30 -6.14 9.16
N ALA A 218 -13.88 -6.00 7.90
CA ALA A 218 -14.77 -6.08 6.75
C ALA A 218 -15.48 -7.45 6.67
N LEU A 219 -14.77 -8.55 6.90
CA LEU A 219 -15.36 -9.90 6.90
C LEU A 219 -16.45 -10.03 7.97
N LEU A 220 -16.18 -9.60 9.20
CA LEU A 220 -17.14 -9.64 10.30
C LEU A 220 -18.40 -8.81 9.99
N ALA A 221 -18.21 -7.60 9.44
CA ALA A 221 -19.32 -6.76 9.03
C ALA A 221 -20.18 -7.42 7.93
N PHE A 222 -19.57 -8.04 6.92
CA PHE A 222 -20.29 -8.76 5.86
C PHE A 222 -20.96 -10.04 6.35
N LEU A 223 -20.35 -10.78 7.28
CA LEU A 223 -20.98 -11.94 7.92
C LEU A 223 -22.23 -11.53 8.68
N LEU A 224 -22.14 -10.50 9.52
CA LEU A 224 -23.29 -9.97 10.27
C LEU A 224 -24.41 -9.51 9.33
N ALA A 225 -24.07 -8.74 8.29
CA ALA A 225 -25.01 -8.29 7.27
C ALA A 225 -25.65 -9.46 6.53
N TRP A 226 -24.89 -10.51 6.21
CA TRP A 226 -25.41 -11.70 5.55
C TRP A 226 -26.38 -12.48 6.43
N PHE A 227 -26.03 -12.79 7.68
CA PHE A 227 -26.91 -13.55 8.58
C PHE A 227 -28.21 -12.79 8.89
N LEU A 228 -28.13 -11.48 9.08
CA LEU A 228 -29.26 -10.64 9.43
C LEU A 228 -29.99 -10.02 8.22
N ARG A 229 -29.63 -10.38 6.98
CA ARG A 229 -30.20 -9.81 5.74
C ARG A 229 -31.72 -9.96 5.59
N LYS A 230 -32.33 -10.89 6.33
CA LYS A 230 -33.79 -11.12 6.32
C LYS A 230 -34.54 -10.26 7.34
N LYS A 231 -33.86 -9.64 8.30
CA LYS A 231 -34.47 -8.77 9.32
C LYS A 231 -34.88 -7.42 8.70
N SER A 232 -35.77 -6.70 9.37
CA SER A 232 -36.24 -5.37 8.94
C SER A 232 -35.11 -4.36 8.75
N TYR A 233 -34.09 -4.42 9.62
CA TYR A 233 -32.89 -3.58 9.58
C TYR A 233 -31.76 -4.14 8.70
N GLY A 234 -31.95 -5.29 8.03
CA GLY A 234 -30.91 -5.95 7.23
C GLY A 234 -30.39 -5.11 6.06
N LYS A 235 -31.22 -4.21 5.52
CA LYS A 235 -30.81 -3.22 4.50
C LYS A 235 -29.70 -2.32 5.02
N TRP A 236 -29.87 -1.77 6.22
CA TRP A 236 -28.92 -0.83 6.81
C TRP A 236 -27.61 -1.52 7.22
N LEU A 237 -27.68 -2.77 7.66
CA LEU A 237 -26.48 -3.58 7.92
C LEU A 237 -25.68 -3.84 6.63
N ALA A 238 -26.36 -4.14 5.51
CA ALA A 238 -25.69 -4.33 4.22
C ALA A 238 -24.99 -3.06 3.73
N ILE A 239 -25.63 -1.90 3.90
CA ILE A 239 -25.02 -0.59 3.58
C ILE A 239 -23.84 -0.33 4.51
N GLY A 240 -24.00 -0.54 5.83
CA GLY A 240 -22.95 -0.36 6.82
C GLY A 240 -21.71 -1.23 6.52
N ALA A 241 -21.91 -2.52 6.22
CA ALA A 241 -20.82 -3.41 5.85
C ALA A 241 -20.09 -2.96 4.57
N ALA A 242 -20.84 -2.51 3.56
CA ALA A 242 -20.25 -2.01 2.33
C ALA A 242 -19.49 -0.69 2.51
N LEU A 243 -19.95 0.19 3.41
CA LEU A 243 -19.23 1.41 3.80
C LEU A 243 -17.96 1.09 4.60
N VAL A 244 -18.00 0.09 5.49
CA VAL A 244 -16.80 -0.43 6.15
C VAL A 244 -15.78 -0.88 5.11
N MET A 245 -16.21 -1.65 4.10
CA MET A 245 -15.31 -2.09 3.04
C MET A 245 -14.75 -0.94 2.21
N LEU A 246 -15.56 0.09 1.91
CA LEU A 246 -15.07 1.30 1.25
C LEU A 246 -14.00 2.00 2.12
N ALA A 247 -14.24 2.15 3.42
CA ALA A 247 -13.28 2.73 4.35
C ALA A 247 -11.97 1.92 4.40
N VAL A 248 -12.04 0.59 4.40
CA VAL A 248 -10.87 -0.30 4.34
C VAL A 248 -9.99 0.00 3.12
N TYR A 249 -10.60 0.25 1.96
CA TYR A 249 -9.88 0.57 0.72
C TYR A 249 -9.38 2.02 0.64
N LEU A 250 -10.06 2.96 1.31
CA LEU A 250 -9.63 4.36 1.33
C LEU A 250 -8.43 4.59 2.26
N ILE A 251 -8.26 3.77 3.30
CA ILE A 251 -7.08 3.87 4.17
C ILE A 251 -5.88 3.21 3.47
N PRO A 252 -4.79 3.94 3.19
CA PRO A 252 -3.65 3.40 2.45
C PRO A 252 -3.11 2.08 3.02
N HIS A 253 -2.73 1.16 2.12
CA HIS A 253 -1.99 -0.03 2.50
C HIS A 253 -0.66 0.38 3.15
N SER A 254 -0.18 -0.36 4.16
CA SER A 254 1.15 -0.18 4.76
C SER A 254 1.38 1.01 5.72
N MET A 255 0.34 1.58 6.34
CA MET A 255 0.53 2.23 7.66
C MET A 255 0.65 1.14 8.75
N GLY A 256 1.81 0.49 8.87
CA GLY A 256 2.07 -0.54 9.88
C GLY A 256 1.94 -2.00 9.40
N GLY A 257 2.45 -2.31 8.20
CA GLY A 257 2.60 -3.70 7.75
C GLY A 257 3.89 -4.35 8.27
N SER A 258 4.14 -5.61 7.90
CA SER A 258 5.32 -6.38 8.34
C SER A 258 6.66 -5.65 8.17
N GLU A 259 7.56 -5.84 9.12
CA GLU A 259 8.86 -5.20 9.24
C GLU A 259 9.88 -6.21 9.75
N LEU A 260 11.12 -6.15 9.26
CA LEU A 260 12.18 -7.01 9.76
C LEU A 260 12.73 -6.43 11.07
N ASP A 261 12.61 -7.19 12.16
CA ASP A 261 13.35 -6.92 13.37
C ASP A 261 14.80 -7.36 13.16
N ARG A 262 15.73 -6.43 13.34
CA ARG A 262 17.15 -6.64 13.07
C ARG A 262 17.88 -7.27 14.24
N GLU A 263 17.35 -7.17 15.46
CA GLU A 263 17.93 -7.80 16.64
C GLU A 263 17.64 -9.30 16.65
N SER A 264 16.41 -9.68 16.29
CA SER A 264 15.98 -11.08 16.23
C SER A 264 16.14 -11.73 14.85
N GLY A 265 16.19 -10.93 13.78
CA GLY A 265 16.13 -11.41 12.40
C GLY A 265 14.74 -11.88 11.98
N GLU A 266 13.73 -11.73 12.83
CA GLU A 266 12.36 -12.16 12.57
C GLU A 266 11.52 -11.07 11.93
N VAL A 267 10.48 -11.47 11.20
CA VAL A 267 9.51 -10.53 10.65
C VAL A 267 8.46 -10.22 11.71
N VAL A 268 8.46 -8.99 12.20
CA VAL A 268 7.52 -8.46 13.18
C VAL A 268 6.48 -7.56 12.52
N THR A 269 5.40 -7.24 13.21
CA THR A 269 4.43 -6.26 12.72
C THR A 269 4.91 -4.85 13.05
N GLY A 270 4.95 -3.95 12.06
CA GLY A 270 5.21 -2.54 12.29
C GLY A 270 4.09 -1.92 13.14
N SER A 271 4.31 -1.79 14.44
CA SER A 271 3.33 -1.17 15.33
C SER A 271 3.30 0.35 15.09
N LEU A 272 2.10 0.94 15.17
CA LEU A 272 1.92 2.40 15.22
C LEU A 272 2.72 3.06 16.36
N ALA A 273 3.15 2.29 17.35
CA ALA A 273 3.95 2.75 18.49
C ALA A 273 5.33 3.26 18.08
N VAL A 274 5.96 2.67 17.04
CA VAL A 274 7.26 3.15 16.52
C VAL A 274 7.11 4.52 15.84
N LEU A 275 5.97 4.76 15.19
CA LEU A 275 5.62 6.08 14.63
C LEU A 275 5.24 7.09 15.72
N ALA A 276 4.47 6.67 16.73
CA ALA A 276 4.01 7.52 17.83
C ALA A 276 5.14 7.96 18.77
N GLY A 277 6.20 7.14 18.92
CA GLY A 277 7.44 7.53 19.59
C GLY A 277 8.10 8.76 18.97
N ARG A 278 7.80 9.08 17.70
CA ARG A 278 8.30 10.26 16.97
C ARG A 278 7.32 11.44 16.89
N ILE A 279 6.06 11.32 17.34
CA ILE A 279 5.13 12.48 17.45
C ILE A 279 5.30 13.22 18.80
N GLY A 280 6.21 12.78 19.68
CA GLY A 280 6.47 13.49 20.94
C GLY A 280 5.26 13.54 21.87
N ILE A 281 4.30 12.62 21.74
CA ILE A 281 3.24 12.46 22.73
C ILE A 281 3.86 11.71 23.90
N LYS A 282 4.45 12.45 24.84
CA LYS A 282 4.76 11.96 26.18
C LYS A 282 3.52 11.25 26.70
N ARG A 283 3.65 9.95 26.99
CA ARG A 283 2.73 9.25 27.90
C ARG A 283 2.70 10.05 29.19
N ILE A 284 1.58 10.72 29.45
CA ILE A 284 1.27 11.22 30.79
C ILE A 284 0.92 9.98 31.60
N SER A 285 1.77 9.67 32.58
CA SER A 285 1.52 8.71 33.66
C SER A 285 0.28 9.09 34.46
#